data_AF-A0A9X2CHZ9-F1
#
_entry.id   AF-A0A9X2CHZ9-F1
#
_cell.length_a   1.000
_cell.length_b   1.000
_cell.length_c   1.000
_cell.angle_alpha   90.00
_cell.angle_beta   90.00
_cell.angle_gamma   90.00
#
_symmetry.space_group_name_H-M   'P 1'
#
loop_
_entity.id
_entity.type
_entity.pdbx_description
1 polymer ?
#
loop_
_entity_poly.entity_id
_entity_poly.type
_entity_poly.pdbx_seq_one_letter_code
_entity_poly.pdbx_strand_id
1 'polypeptide(L)'
;MIYELLNDNGELFAFEIESVYMPLSQIANTLEKIEGVSQIRNRKMFSSQDEIHIRFKFNGIDYIVWEPYGDNSRFWLGPDRDEYDDNIVEIFNLFRLYKPPFVTGLVGDLLSLDFKGLFRRLFNQQP
;
A
#
# COMPACT_ATOMS: atom_id res chain seq x y z
N MET A 1 2.75 1.03 -8.83
CA MET A 1 2.24 -0.14 -9.57
C MET A 1 1.93 -1.27 -8.60
N ILE A 2 1.17 -2.29 -9.01
CA ILE A 2 0.87 -3.49 -8.21
C ILE A 2 1.37 -4.72 -8.97
N TYR A 3 2.04 -5.65 -8.29
CA TYR A 3 2.62 -6.87 -8.86
C TYR A 3 2.06 -8.11 -8.15
N GLU A 4 1.64 -9.11 -8.93
CA GLU A 4 1.14 -10.38 -8.42
C GLU A 4 2.28 -11.28 -7.92
N LEU A 5 2.07 -11.98 -6.81
CA LEU A 5 2.95 -13.05 -6.34
C LEU A 5 2.18 -14.37 -6.37
N LEU A 6 2.64 -15.29 -7.22
CA LEU A 6 2.01 -16.59 -7.44
C LEU A 6 2.81 -17.69 -6.74
N ASN A 7 2.11 -18.69 -6.21
CA ASN A 7 2.71 -19.89 -5.64
C ASN A 7 3.13 -20.87 -6.75
N ASP A 8 3.67 -22.03 -6.37
CA ASP A 8 4.12 -23.08 -7.31
C ASP A 8 2.97 -23.65 -8.19
N ASN A 9 1.72 -23.51 -7.75
CA ASN A 9 0.53 -23.91 -8.51
C ASN A 9 0.04 -22.81 -9.48
N GLY A 10 0.65 -21.62 -9.46
CA GLY A 10 0.20 -20.45 -10.23
C GLY A 10 -0.94 -19.67 -9.60
N GLU A 11 -1.24 -19.90 -8.31
CA GLU A 11 -2.31 -19.23 -7.58
C GLU A 11 -1.75 -18.00 -6.86
N LEU A 12 -2.50 -16.88 -6.92
CA LEU A 12 -2.13 -15.65 -6.21
C LEU A 12 -2.17 -15.89 -4.71
N PHE A 13 -1.05 -15.74 -4.01
CA PHE A 13 -0.99 -15.87 -2.54
C PHE A 13 -0.68 -14.54 -1.84
N ALA A 14 -0.09 -13.59 -2.56
CA ALA A 14 0.23 -12.25 -2.09
C ALA A 14 0.41 -11.30 -3.28
N PHE A 15 0.61 -10.01 -3.00
CA PHE A 15 0.99 -9.05 -4.02
C PHE A 15 1.88 -7.94 -3.45
N GLU A 16 2.61 -7.26 -4.32
CA GLU A 16 3.46 -6.12 -3.97
C GLU A 16 2.86 -4.81 -4.48
N ILE A 17 3.00 -3.75 -3.69
CA ILE A 17 2.60 -2.38 -4.03
C ILE A 17 3.84 -1.50 -4.00
N GLU A 18 4.12 -0.77 -5.07
CA GLU A 18 5.20 0.23 -5.06
C GLU A 18 4.85 1.41 -4.16
N SER A 19 5.73 1.70 -3.22
CA SER A 19 5.60 2.77 -2.24
C SER A 19 5.49 4.15 -2.90
N VAL A 20 6.17 4.37 -4.04
CA VAL A 20 6.18 5.62 -4.81
C VAL A 20 4.77 6.01 -5.28
N TYR A 21 3.91 5.03 -5.50
CA TYR A 21 2.54 5.25 -5.98
C TYR A 21 1.49 5.17 -4.87
N MET A 22 1.80 4.50 -3.77
CA MET A 22 0.87 4.34 -2.66
C MET A 22 1.63 4.27 -1.32
N PRO A 23 1.75 5.39 -0.59
CA PRO A 23 2.37 5.38 0.73
C PRO A 23 1.52 4.58 1.73
N LEU A 24 2.13 4.13 2.83
CA LEU A 24 1.46 3.35 3.89
C LEU A 24 0.15 3.98 4.40
N SER A 25 0.11 5.31 4.54
CA SER A 25 -1.10 6.01 4.95
C SER A 25 -2.25 5.83 3.94
N GLN A 26 -1.94 5.82 2.65
CA GLN A 26 -2.93 5.57 1.61
C GLN A 26 -3.35 4.10 1.56
N ILE A 27 -2.43 3.17 1.81
CA ILE A 27 -2.74 1.74 1.96
C ILE A 27 -3.74 1.56 3.11
N ALA A 28 -3.45 2.09 4.30
CA ALA A 28 -4.34 2.03 5.46
C ALA A 28 -5.72 2.64 5.16
N ASN A 29 -5.76 3.84 4.56
CA ASN A 29 -7.02 4.50 4.17
C ASN A 29 -7.82 3.72 3.11
N THR A 30 -7.14 2.93 2.28
CA THR A 30 -7.79 2.08 1.26
C THR A 30 -8.38 0.85 1.95
N LEU A 31 -7.61 0.20 2.83
CA LEU A 31 -8.06 -0.92 3.66
C LEU A 31 -9.29 -0.57 4.49
N GLU A 32 -9.33 0.61 5.11
CA GLU A 32 -10.48 1.08 5.92
C GLU A 32 -11.80 1.15 5.14
N LYS A 33 -11.74 1.26 3.80
CA LYS A 33 -12.92 1.38 2.93
C LYS A 33 -13.39 0.04 2.37
N ILE A 34 -12.62 -1.01 2.55
CA ILE A 34 -12.95 -2.34 2.03
C ILE A 34 -13.89 -3.02 3.01
N GLU A 35 -15.06 -3.41 2.53
CA GLU A 35 -15.99 -4.25 3.29
C GLU A 35 -15.30 -5.57 3.66
N GLY A 36 -15.48 -6.03 4.90
CA GLY A 36 -14.80 -7.24 5.41
C GLY A 36 -13.44 -6.97 6.05
N VAL A 37 -12.82 -5.79 5.83
CA VAL A 37 -11.63 -5.38 6.58
C VAL A 37 -11.99 -4.94 7.99
N SER A 38 -11.21 -5.37 8.99
CA SER A 38 -11.35 -4.96 10.38
C SER A 38 -10.01 -4.98 11.12
N GLN A 39 -10.00 -4.48 12.36
CA GLN A 39 -8.84 -4.53 13.27
C GLN A 39 -7.53 -3.98 12.69
N ILE A 40 -7.60 -2.95 11.84
CA ILE A 40 -6.42 -2.30 11.27
C ILE A 40 -5.57 -1.71 12.39
N ARG A 41 -4.29 -2.08 12.41
CA ARG A 41 -3.27 -1.65 13.37
C ARG A 41 -2.03 -1.23 12.62
N ASN A 42 -1.75 0.07 12.67
CA ASN A 42 -0.48 0.61 12.20
C ASN A 42 0.65 0.29 13.21
N ARG A 43 1.87 0.18 12.71
CA ARG A 43 3.09 0.06 13.52
C ARG A 43 3.13 1.16 14.59
N LYS A 44 3.50 0.79 15.82
CA LYS A 44 3.74 1.75 16.91
C LYS A 44 4.99 2.56 16.59
N MET A 45 4.91 3.89 16.68
CA MET A 45 6.00 4.86 16.42
C MET A 45 7.34 4.57 17.13
N PHE A 46 7.35 3.70 18.15
CA PHE A 46 8.53 3.39 18.97
C PHE A 46 9.04 1.95 18.83
N SER A 47 8.49 1.15 17.92
CA SER A 47 9.01 -0.18 17.59
C SER A 47 9.91 -0.05 16.37
N SER A 48 11.23 0.03 16.53
CA SER A 48 12.18 0.16 15.41
C SER A 48 12.50 -1.17 14.70
N GLN A 49 12.05 -2.31 15.25
CA GLN A 49 12.45 -3.65 14.82
C GLN A 49 11.34 -4.41 14.07
N ASP A 50 10.15 -3.83 13.91
CA ASP A 50 9.03 -4.49 13.24
C ASP A 50 8.95 -4.00 11.79
N GLU A 51 9.30 -4.89 10.85
CA GLU A 51 9.20 -4.64 9.40
C GLU A 51 7.74 -4.69 8.92
N ILE A 52 6.83 -5.19 9.77
CA ILE A 52 5.39 -5.18 9.52
C ILE A 52 4.83 -3.80 9.87
N HIS A 53 4.35 -3.10 8.85
CA HIS A 53 3.84 -1.74 8.96
C HIS A 53 2.37 -1.67 9.31
N ILE A 54 1.57 -2.60 8.78
CA ILE A 54 0.12 -2.65 8.99
C ILE A 54 -0.27 -4.09 9.25
N ARG A 55 -1.10 -4.31 10.28
CA ARG A 55 -1.80 -5.58 10.52
C ARG A 55 -3.29 -5.34 10.42
N PHE A 56 -4.04 -6.24 9.82
CA PHE A 56 -5.48 -6.14 9.72
C PHE A 56 -6.11 -7.53 9.61
N LYS A 57 -7.44 -7.58 9.73
CA LYS A 57 -8.21 -8.77 9.41
C LYS A 57 -9.04 -8.54 8.17
N PHE A 58 -9.14 -9.52 7.30
CA PHE A 58 -10.11 -9.55 6.20
C PHE A 58 -10.97 -10.80 6.34
N ASN A 59 -12.29 -10.62 6.45
CA ASN A 59 -13.24 -11.72 6.69
C ASN A 59 -12.85 -12.64 7.88
N GLY A 60 -12.18 -12.06 8.89
CA GLY A 60 -11.71 -12.76 10.10
C GLY A 60 -10.27 -13.32 10.03
N ILE A 61 -9.67 -13.37 8.84
CA ILE A 61 -8.33 -13.90 8.58
C ILE A 61 -7.29 -12.79 8.75
N ASP A 62 -6.13 -13.11 9.34
CA ASP A 62 -5.07 -12.13 9.62
C ASP A 62 -4.21 -11.87 8.38
N TYR A 63 -4.03 -10.59 8.06
CA TYR A 63 -3.22 -10.09 6.95
C TYR A 63 -2.24 -9.03 7.41
N ILE A 64 -1.14 -8.89 6.68
CA ILE A 64 -0.09 -7.92 6.95
C ILE A 64 0.33 -7.13 5.72
N VAL A 65 0.86 -5.94 5.97
CA VAL A 65 1.64 -5.15 5.02
C VAL A 65 3.07 -5.08 5.55
N TRP A 66 4.01 -5.64 4.79
CA TRP A 66 5.40 -5.82 5.17
C TRP A 66 6.33 -5.15 4.15
N GLU A 67 7.43 -4.54 4.61
CA GLU A 67 8.46 -3.98 3.74
C GLU A 67 9.71 -4.87 3.76
N PRO A 68 9.95 -5.67 2.71
CA PRO A 68 11.15 -6.48 2.61
C PRO A 68 12.36 -5.56 2.38
N TYR A 69 13.32 -5.57 3.31
CA TYR A 69 14.67 -4.98 3.17
C TYR A 69 14.84 -3.46 3.32
N GLY A 70 13.80 -2.71 3.68
CA GLY A 70 13.93 -1.29 4.09
C GLY A 70 14.44 -0.34 3.00
N ASP A 71 14.49 -0.79 1.74
CA ASP A 71 14.87 0.03 0.60
C ASP A 71 13.72 0.95 0.11
N ASN A 72 12.59 0.94 0.83
CA ASN A 72 11.40 1.73 0.56
C ASN A 72 10.86 1.55 -0.87
N SER A 73 11.13 0.44 -1.57
CA SER A 73 10.67 0.33 -2.95
C SER A 73 9.25 -0.27 -3.03
N ARG A 74 8.94 -1.26 -2.21
CA ARG A 74 7.71 -2.04 -2.32
C ARG A 74 7.20 -2.52 -0.96
N PHE A 75 5.88 -2.60 -0.86
CA PHE A 75 5.17 -3.21 0.25
C PHE A 75 4.57 -4.53 -0.19
N TRP A 76 4.92 -5.61 0.49
CA TRP A 76 4.28 -6.90 0.38
C TRP A 76 2.96 -6.89 1.16
N LEU A 77 1.89 -7.41 0.57
CA LEU A 77 0.59 -7.58 1.21
C LEU A 77 0.10 -9.01 1.00
N GLY A 78 -0.19 -9.69 2.11
CA GLY A 78 -0.68 -11.06 2.11
C GLY A 78 -1.07 -11.54 3.50
N PRO A 79 -1.51 -12.80 3.63
CA PRO A 79 -1.84 -13.41 4.91
C PRO A 79 -0.65 -13.42 5.88
N ASP A 80 -0.88 -13.29 7.18
CA ASP A 80 0.16 -13.37 8.24
C ASP A 80 0.68 -14.81 8.48
N ARG A 81 0.20 -15.78 7.69
CA ARG A 81 0.55 -17.20 7.77
C ARG A 81 0.80 -17.73 6.36
N ASP A 82 1.61 -18.78 6.25
CA ASP A 82 1.89 -19.50 5.00
C ASP A 82 0.67 -20.26 4.42
N GLU A 83 -0.54 -19.99 4.92
CA GLU A 83 -1.76 -20.60 4.42
C GLU A 83 -2.31 -19.76 3.27
N TYR A 84 -2.51 -20.42 2.13
CA TYR A 84 -3.22 -19.86 1.00
C TYR A 84 -4.63 -19.46 1.43
N ASP A 85 -5.02 -18.24 1.08
CA ASP A 85 -6.36 -17.72 1.31
C ASP A 85 -6.92 -17.17 0.00
N ASP A 86 -7.97 -17.81 -0.52
CA ASP A 86 -8.72 -17.41 -1.72
C ASP A 86 -9.14 -15.93 -1.69
N ASN A 87 -9.33 -15.38 -0.48
CA ASN A 87 -9.71 -14.00 -0.27
C ASN A 87 -8.66 -12.98 -0.71
N ILE A 88 -7.38 -13.36 -0.91
CA ILE A 88 -6.34 -12.45 -1.39
C ILE A 88 -6.66 -11.88 -2.78
N VAL A 89 -7.33 -12.67 -3.62
CA VAL A 89 -7.74 -12.25 -4.97
C VAL A 89 -8.74 -11.09 -4.90
N GLU A 90 -9.62 -11.11 -3.90
CA GLU A 90 -10.60 -10.04 -3.69
C GLU A 90 -9.89 -8.74 -3.28
N ILE A 91 -9.01 -8.82 -2.28
CA ILE A 91 -8.20 -7.67 -1.83
C ILE A 91 -7.36 -7.12 -3.00
N PHE A 92 -6.69 -7.99 -3.75
CA PHE A 92 -5.89 -7.60 -4.91
C PHE A 92 -6.72 -6.85 -5.96
N ASN A 93 -7.90 -7.37 -6.31
CA ASN A 93 -8.79 -6.71 -7.27
C ASN A 93 -9.27 -5.35 -6.78
N LEU A 94 -9.57 -5.21 -5.48
CA LEU A 94 -9.96 -3.93 -4.89
C LEU A 94 -8.82 -2.90 -4.97
N PHE A 95 -7.58 -3.29 -4.65
CA PHE A 95 -6.41 -2.43 -4.79
C PHE A 95 -6.11 -2.06 -6.25
N ARG A 96 -6.30 -3.01 -7.18
CA ARG A 96 -6.11 -2.77 -8.62
C ARG A 96 -7.16 -1.82 -9.21
N LEU A 97 -8.40 -1.91 -8.74
CA LEU A 97 -9.49 -1.02 -9.14
C LEU A 97 -9.39 0.36 -8.48
N TYR A 98 -8.71 0.46 -7.35
CA TYR A 98 -8.51 1.71 -6.63
C TYR A 98 -7.62 2.68 -7.42
N LYS A 99 -8.25 3.57 -8.18
CA LYS A 99 -7.58 4.75 -8.74
C LYS A 99 -7.51 5.82 -7.63
N PRO A 100 -6.32 6.29 -7.23
CA PRO A 100 -6.21 7.36 -6.26
C PRO A 100 -6.99 8.59 -6.74
N PRO A 101 -7.77 9.27 -5.89
CA PRO A 101 -8.46 10.50 -6.27
C PRO A 101 -7.50 11.65 -6.64
N PHE A 102 -6.18 11.49 -6.50
CA PHE A 102 -5.17 12.48 -6.84
C PHE A 102 -4.68 12.45 -8.31
N VAL A 103 -5.03 11.43 -9.09
CA VAL A 103 -4.55 11.28 -10.47
C VAL A 103 -5.24 12.25 -11.45
N THR A 104 -6.36 12.87 -11.09
CA THR A 104 -6.99 13.92 -11.90
C THR A 104 -6.29 15.28 -11.79
N GLY A 105 -5.42 15.49 -10.80
CA GLY A 105 -4.69 16.74 -10.59
C GLY A 105 -3.18 16.68 -10.90
N LEU A 106 -2.51 15.55 -10.61
CA LEU A 106 -1.04 15.46 -10.71
C LEU A 106 -0.51 14.92 -12.05
N VAL A 107 -1.32 14.22 -12.84
CA VAL A 107 -0.88 13.74 -14.17
C VAL A 107 -0.70 14.89 -15.16
N GLY A 108 -1.47 15.97 -15.01
CA GLY A 108 -1.25 17.20 -15.78
C GLY A 108 0.10 17.86 -15.50
N ASP A 109 0.53 17.84 -14.23
CA ASP A 109 1.77 18.51 -13.79
C ASP A 109 3.02 17.65 -14.00
N LEU A 110 2.91 16.31 -14.06
CA LEU A 110 4.06 15.44 -14.31
C LEU A 110 4.43 15.35 -15.80
N LEU A 111 3.45 15.54 -16.70
CA LEU A 111 3.69 15.63 -18.15
C LEU A 111 4.17 17.03 -18.57
N SER A 112 3.88 18.06 -17.77
CA SER A 112 4.41 19.41 -17.94
C SER A 112 5.66 19.58 -17.06
N LEU A 113 6.84 19.28 -17.60
CA LEU A 113 8.16 19.57 -17.00
C LEU A 113 8.28 21.05 -16.54
N ASP A 114 7.71 21.41 -15.39
CA ASP A 114 7.94 22.69 -14.72
C ASP A 114 8.10 22.49 -13.20
N PHE A 115 9.21 21.83 -12.85
CA PHE A 115 9.65 21.63 -11.46
C PHE A 115 9.80 22.94 -10.66
N LYS A 116 9.78 24.13 -11.27
CA LYS A 116 9.92 25.41 -10.55
C LYS A 116 8.72 25.74 -9.67
N GLY A 117 7.51 25.33 -10.05
CA GLY A 117 6.28 25.64 -9.29
C GLY A 117 6.20 24.91 -7.95
N LEU A 118 6.63 23.65 -7.93
CA LEU A 118 6.57 22.78 -6.74
C LEU A 118 7.57 23.23 -5.66
N PHE A 119 8.80 23.56 -6.07
CA PHE A 119 9.83 24.04 -5.13
C PHE A 119 9.51 25.42 -4.56
N ARG A 120 8.85 26.30 -5.31
CA ARG A 120 8.48 27.64 -4.83
C ARG A 120 7.44 27.62 -3.71
N ARG A 121 6.62 26.57 -3.63
CA ARG A 121 5.62 26.39 -2.55
C ARG A 121 6.23 25.80 -1.28
N LEU A 122 7.26 24.97 -1.41
CA LEU A 122 7.93 24.33 -0.27
C LEU A 122 8.90 25.27 0.47
N PHE A 123 9.44 26.28 -0.21
CA PHE A 123 10.43 27.20 0.37
C PHE A 123 9.90 28.59 0.78
N ASN A 124 8.60 28.88 0.62
CA ASN A 124 8.02 30.19 0.97
C ASN A 124 7.19 30.21 2.27
N GLN A 125 7.52 29.34 3.23
CA GLN A 125 7.10 29.54 4.62
C GLN A 125 8.33 29.73 5.52
N GLN A 126 8.83 30.96 5.52
CA GLN A 126 9.39 31.56 6.72
C GLN A 126 8.70 32.92 6.92
N PRO A 127 8.45 33.33 8.18
CA PRO A 127 7.70 34.55 8.49
C PRO A 127 8.36 35.83 7.96
#